data_AF-A0A964HD35-F1
#
_entry.id   AF-A0A964HD35-F1
#
_cell.length_a   1.000
_cell.length_b   1.000
_cell.length_c   1.000
_cell.angle_alpha   90.00
_cell.angle_beta   90.00
_cell.angle_gamma   90.00
#
_symmetry.space_group_name_H-M   'P 1'
#
loop_
_entity.id
_entity.type
_entity.pdbx_description
1 polymer ?
#
loop_
_entity_poly.entity_id
_entity_poly.type
_entity_poly.pdbx_seq_one_letter_code
_entity_poly.pdbx_strand_id
1 'polypeptide(L)'
;MNHGTCIHYTGLPMVGKEYKTACCKAGVNYFETFDGRRVAIALRMPCVEFRELPANGNGTYIRPGQETIRKEIDRKGETVIPCHHRVEPTTEQVQQDRIETELWFERTKTAIKVAASWRVRPKPEQDRNEVVECPLCKGRLHLHQSAYNGHVSGKCETEGCVSWVE
;
A
#
# COMPACT_ATOMS: atom_id res chain seq x y z
N MET A 1 3.97 1.27 7.21
CA MET A 1 5.14 2.08 7.62
C MET A 1 6.39 1.28 7.35
N ASN A 2 7.53 1.92 7.04
CA ASN A 2 8.78 1.23 6.76
C ASN A 2 9.95 2.05 7.31
N HIS A 3 11.03 1.38 7.74
CA HIS A 3 12.29 2.08 8.00
C HIS A 3 12.80 2.78 6.74
N GLY A 4 13.51 3.90 6.92
CA GLY A 4 14.03 4.69 5.81
C GLY A 4 12.96 5.53 5.13
N THR A 5 11.71 5.51 5.63
CA THR A 5 10.61 6.33 5.16
C THR A 5 10.04 7.14 6.33
N CYS A 6 10.03 8.46 6.19
CA CYS A 6 9.51 9.36 7.20
C CYS A 6 8.02 9.09 7.52
N ILE A 7 7.63 9.15 8.79
CA ILE A 7 6.23 8.94 9.24
C ILE A 7 5.21 9.92 8.62
N HIS A 8 5.69 11.08 8.19
CA HIS A 8 4.87 12.12 7.55
C HIS A 8 4.66 11.87 6.06
N TYR A 9 5.38 10.92 5.45
CA TYR A 9 5.30 10.66 4.03
C TYR A 9 3.92 10.16 3.63
N THR A 10 3.30 10.84 2.66
CA THR A 10 1.96 10.53 2.14
C THR A 10 1.99 9.96 0.72
N GLY A 11 3.17 9.75 0.15
CA GLY A 11 3.33 9.40 -1.26
C GLY A 11 3.55 10.62 -2.15
N LEU A 12 3.83 10.36 -3.43
CA LEU A 12 3.83 11.38 -4.47
C LEU A 12 2.42 11.46 -5.07
N PRO A 13 1.77 12.63 -5.12
CA PRO A 13 0.61 12.77 -5.96
C PRO A 13 1.04 12.65 -7.42
N MET A 14 0.50 11.63 -8.08
CA MET A 14 0.62 11.45 -9.52
C MET A 14 -0.04 12.65 -10.23
N VAL A 15 0.52 13.00 -11.39
CA VAL A 15 0.16 14.15 -12.23
C VAL A 15 -1.36 14.30 -12.42
N GLY A 16 -1.89 15.48 -12.07
CA GLY A 16 -3.31 15.85 -12.25
C GLY A 16 -3.79 16.70 -11.07
N LYS A 17 -4.41 17.87 -11.37
CA LYS A 17 -4.91 18.94 -10.46
C LYS A 17 -4.92 18.53 -8.98
N GLU A 18 -3.78 18.59 -8.31
CA GLU A 18 -3.51 19.51 -7.19
C GLU A 18 -2.08 19.27 -6.66
N TYR A 19 -1.10 19.01 -7.55
CA TYR A 19 0.29 18.77 -7.12
C TYR A 19 0.89 19.93 -6.27
N LYS A 20 0.29 21.12 -6.34
CA LYS A 20 0.63 22.28 -5.49
C LYS A 20 0.04 22.22 -4.07
N THR A 21 -0.83 21.28 -3.74
CA THR A 21 -1.33 21.04 -2.36
C THR A 21 -0.81 19.72 -1.79
N ALA A 22 0.14 19.09 -2.50
CA ALA A 22 0.82 17.87 -2.14
C ALA A 22 1.71 18.02 -0.89
N CYS A 23 1.08 18.03 0.27
CA CYS A 23 1.77 18.13 1.55
C CYS A 23 1.96 16.76 2.19
N CYS A 24 3.09 16.62 2.88
CA CYS A 24 3.24 15.57 3.88
C CYS A 24 2.32 15.84 5.08
N LYS A 25 2.18 14.88 6.00
CA LYS A 25 1.37 15.07 7.22
C LYS A 25 1.86 16.21 8.13
N ALA A 26 3.13 16.62 8.00
CA ALA A 26 3.69 17.78 8.71
C ALA A 26 3.51 19.11 7.94
N GLY A 27 2.74 19.13 6.85
CA GLY A 27 2.44 20.33 6.08
C GLY A 27 3.53 20.76 5.08
N VAL A 28 4.59 19.96 4.89
CA VAL A 28 5.66 20.28 3.94
C VAL A 28 5.18 19.99 2.51
N ASN A 29 5.10 21.03 1.69
CA ASN A 29 4.80 20.92 0.28
C ASN A 29 6.03 20.43 -0.50
N TYR A 30 5.94 19.24 -1.08
CA TYR A 30 7.09 18.63 -1.75
C TYR A 30 7.60 19.42 -2.96
N PHE A 31 6.70 20.09 -3.69
CA PHE A 31 7.06 20.83 -4.91
C PHE A 31 7.65 22.20 -4.60
N GLU A 32 7.15 22.90 -3.59
CA GLU A 32 7.65 24.21 -3.18
C GLU A 32 8.97 24.09 -2.44
N THR A 33 9.07 23.15 -1.50
CA THR A 33 10.25 23.03 -0.63
C THR A 33 11.46 22.41 -1.34
N PHE A 34 11.25 21.56 -2.35
CA PHE A 34 12.34 20.78 -2.97
C PHE A 34 12.48 20.97 -4.48
N ASP A 35 12.10 22.15 -4.99
CA ASP A 35 12.23 22.54 -6.40
C ASP A 35 11.59 21.49 -7.34
N GLY A 36 10.25 21.48 -7.37
CA GLY A 36 9.31 20.46 -7.87
C GLY A 36 9.56 19.74 -9.20
N ARG A 37 10.68 19.99 -9.88
CA ARG A 37 11.21 19.18 -11.00
C ARG A 37 12.06 18.00 -10.52
N ARG A 38 12.75 18.08 -9.37
CA ARG A 38 13.66 17.03 -8.88
C ARG A 38 12.94 15.84 -8.24
N VAL A 39 11.74 16.10 -7.76
CA VAL A 39 10.95 15.22 -6.88
C VAL A 39 10.15 14.17 -7.67
N ALA A 40 9.66 14.52 -8.86
CA ALA A 40 8.75 13.68 -9.65
C ALA A 40 9.43 12.68 -10.60
N ILE A 41 10.63 12.97 -11.10
CA ILE A 41 11.27 12.20 -12.19
C ILE A 41 12.44 11.33 -11.69
N ALA A 42 12.96 11.56 -10.47
CA ALA A 42 14.22 10.95 -10.02
C ALA A 42 14.18 10.22 -8.67
N LEU A 43 13.02 10.03 -8.04
CA LEU A 43 12.89 9.32 -6.73
C LEU A 43 13.69 9.93 -5.57
N ARG A 44 14.20 11.16 -5.72
CA ARG A 44 14.95 11.86 -4.67
C ARG A 44 13.98 12.54 -3.71
N MET A 45 13.34 11.75 -2.86
CA MET A 45 12.46 12.26 -1.80
C MET A 45 13.24 12.42 -0.49
N PRO A 46 13.21 13.58 0.17
CA PRO A 46 13.79 13.74 1.51
C PRO A 46 13.11 12.83 2.55
N CYS A 47 11.88 12.42 2.27
CA CYS A 47 11.13 11.51 3.11
C CYS A 47 11.48 10.03 2.90
N VAL A 48 12.31 9.67 1.91
CA VAL A 48 12.62 8.28 1.58
C VAL A 48 14.12 8.13 1.28
N GLU A 49 14.88 7.58 2.23
CA GLU A 49 16.32 7.39 2.09
C GLU A 49 16.68 6.01 1.53
N PHE A 50 16.08 4.96 2.10
CA PHE A 50 16.35 3.58 1.73
C PHE A 50 15.09 2.75 1.80
N ARG A 51 15.15 1.57 1.19
CA ARG A 51 14.14 0.53 1.33
C ARG A 51 14.74 -0.67 2.03
N GLU A 52 13.98 -1.25 2.94
CA GLU A 52 14.23 -2.62 3.37
C GLU A 52 13.65 -3.59 2.35
N LEU A 53 14.38 -4.65 2.06
CA LEU A 53 13.91 -5.78 1.27
C LEU A 53 14.13 -7.07 2.05
N PRO A 54 13.33 -8.11 1.80
CA PRO A 54 13.61 -9.46 2.31
C PRO A 54 15.04 -9.89 1.99
N ALA A 55 15.78 -10.40 2.98
CA ALA A 55 17.15 -10.88 2.77
C ALA A 55 17.23 -12.04 1.77
N ASN A 56 16.16 -12.83 1.65
CA ASN A 56 16.04 -13.92 0.69
C ASN A 56 15.79 -13.45 -0.77
N GLY A 57 15.72 -12.14 -1.03
CA GLY A 57 15.67 -11.57 -2.38
C GLY A 57 14.33 -11.68 -3.12
N ASN A 58 13.29 -12.26 -2.51
CA ASN A 58 12.01 -12.49 -3.18
C ASN A 58 10.97 -11.43 -2.84
N GLY A 59 10.65 -10.58 -3.82
CA GLY A 59 9.58 -9.59 -3.73
C GLY A 59 9.92 -8.38 -2.86
N THR A 60 8.88 -7.67 -2.43
CA THR A 60 9.03 -6.44 -1.62
C THR A 60 8.25 -6.46 -0.32
N TYR A 61 7.58 -7.57 -0.04
CA TYR A 61 6.78 -7.78 1.15
C TYR A 61 7.64 -8.36 2.28
N ILE A 62 7.57 -7.77 3.47
CA ILE A 62 8.38 -8.15 4.63
C ILE A 62 7.45 -8.60 5.75
N ARG A 63 7.66 -9.81 6.25
CA ARG A 63 6.91 -10.33 7.39
C ARG A 63 7.42 -9.74 8.72
N PRO A 64 6.60 -9.73 9.79
CA PRO A 64 7.05 -9.39 11.13
C PRO A 64 8.28 -10.22 11.54
N GLY A 65 9.32 -9.56 12.04
CA GLY A 65 10.57 -10.21 12.47
C GLY A 65 11.44 -10.84 11.38
N GLN A 66 11.08 -10.70 10.10
CA GLN A 66 11.90 -11.22 9.00
C GLN A 66 13.20 -10.42 8.84
N GLU A 67 14.30 -11.12 8.55
CA GLU A 67 15.58 -10.49 8.23
C GLU A 67 15.50 -9.69 6.92
N THR A 68 16.05 -8.47 6.95
CA THR A 68 15.98 -7.53 5.85
C THR A 68 17.36 -7.04 5.44
N ILE A 69 17.53 -6.81 4.14
CA ILE A 69 18.66 -6.09 3.56
C ILE A 69 18.26 -4.64 3.29
N ARG A 70 19.15 -3.71 3.60
CA ARG A 70 19.00 -2.29 3.28
C ARG A 70 19.43 -2.04 1.84
N LYS A 71 18.56 -1.40 1.07
CA LYS A 71 18.83 -0.94 -0.30
C LYS A 71 18.62 0.56 -0.40
N GLU A 72 19.70 1.31 -0.59
CA GLU A 72 19.64 2.75 -0.82
C GLU A 72 18.78 3.10 -2.05
N ILE A 73 18.00 4.18 -1.97
CA ILE A 73 17.12 4.64 -3.05
C ILE A 73 17.80 5.70 -3.94
N ASP A 74 19.10 5.97 -3.74
CA ASP A 74 19.83 6.95 -4.51
C ASP A 74 20.24 6.45 -5.92
N ARG A 75 19.59 6.98 -6.95
CA ARG A 75 19.89 6.67 -8.36
C ARG A 75 20.98 7.55 -8.98
N LYS A 76 21.54 8.52 -8.24
CA LYS A 76 22.47 9.51 -8.81
C LYS A 76 23.65 9.91 -7.91
N GLY A 77 23.87 9.25 -6.77
CA GLY A 77 25.02 9.49 -5.90
C GLY A 77 24.96 10.79 -5.09
N GLU A 78 23.77 11.40 -4.93
CA GLU A 78 23.56 12.55 -4.04
C GLU A 78 22.90 12.06 -2.74
N THR A 79 23.69 12.13 -1.67
CA THR A 79 23.29 11.83 -0.30
C THR A 79 22.23 12.82 0.18
N VAL A 80 21.03 12.29 0.44
CA VAL A 80 19.99 12.83 1.34
C VAL A 80 19.66 14.32 1.16
N ILE A 81 18.47 14.60 0.62
CA ILE A 81 17.90 15.96 0.71
C ILE A 81 17.47 16.19 2.17
N PRO A 82 18.04 17.18 2.89
CA PRO A 82 17.70 17.40 4.29
C PRO A 82 16.28 17.97 4.43
N CYS A 83 15.55 17.52 5.45
CA CYS A 83 14.23 18.05 5.83
C CYS A 83 14.13 18.14 7.35
N HIS A 84 13.81 19.33 7.87
CA HIS A 84 13.72 19.58 9.32
C HIS A 84 12.54 18.87 10.00
N HIS A 85 11.52 18.47 9.24
CA HIS A 85 10.35 17.74 9.74
C HIS A 85 10.48 16.23 9.58
N ARG A 86 11.64 15.72 9.17
CA ARG A 86 11.83 14.28 9.04
C ARG A 86 11.85 13.63 10.42
N VAL A 87 10.99 12.63 10.57
CA VAL A 87 10.94 11.74 11.72
C VAL A 87 10.89 10.32 11.21
N GLU A 88 11.85 9.50 11.64
CA GLU A 88 11.89 8.07 11.34
C GLU A 88 10.95 7.30 12.27
N PRO A 89 10.21 6.31 11.74
CA PRO A 89 9.44 5.42 12.60
C PRO A 89 10.37 4.61 13.51
N THR A 90 9.90 4.30 14.71
CA THR A 90 10.62 3.37 15.58
C THR A 90 10.49 1.94 15.08
N THR A 91 11.41 1.07 15.49
CA THR A 91 11.36 -0.37 15.15
C THR A 91 10.03 -0.98 15.57
N GLU A 92 9.52 -0.62 16.74
CA GLU A 92 8.25 -1.11 17.28
C GLU A 92 7.08 -0.68 16.40
N GLN A 93 7.06 0.58 15.92
CA GLN A 93 6.04 1.07 15.01
C GLN A 93 6.06 0.32 13.67
N VAL A 94 7.25 0.05 13.13
CA VAL A 94 7.39 -0.72 11.88
C VAL A 94 6.94 -2.17 12.07
N GLN A 95 7.32 -2.84 13.17
CA GLN A 95 6.86 -4.20 13.43
C GLN A 95 5.35 -4.27 13.66
N GLN A 96 4.76 -3.30 14.37
CA GLN A 96 3.32 -3.24 14.60
C GLN A 96 2.55 -3.10 13.27
N ASP A 97 3.00 -2.22 12.38
CA ASP A 97 2.39 -2.05 11.05
C ASP A 97 2.51 -3.32 10.19
N ARG A 98 3.63 -4.06 10.28
CA ARG A 98 3.77 -5.36 9.61
C ARG A 98 2.79 -6.39 10.17
N ILE A 99 2.60 -6.42 11.49
CA ILE A 99 1.63 -7.32 12.15
C ILE A 99 0.21 -7.01 11.67
N GLU A 100 -0.17 -5.74 11.68
CA GLU A 100 -1.48 -5.28 11.20
C GLU A 100 -1.70 -5.63 9.73
N THR A 101 -0.67 -5.45 8.91
CA THR A 101 -0.70 -5.79 7.49
C THR A 101 -0.86 -7.30 7.26
N GLU A 102 -0.12 -8.16 7.97
CA GLU A 102 -0.31 -9.62 7.93
C GLU A 102 -1.72 -10.04 8.35
N LEU A 103 -2.24 -9.47 9.44
CA LEU A 103 -3.61 -9.73 9.89
C LEU A 103 -4.64 -9.34 8.83
N TRP A 104 -4.45 -8.20 8.16
CA TRP A 104 -5.30 -7.78 7.05
C TRP A 104 -5.17 -8.71 5.84
N PHE A 105 -3.96 -9.17 5.50
CA PHE A 105 -3.73 -10.11 4.40
C PHE A 105 -4.41 -11.46 4.66
N GLU A 106 -4.30 -12.02 5.87
CA GLU A 106 -4.93 -13.31 6.20
C GLU A 106 -6.47 -13.22 6.20
N ARG A 107 -7.04 -12.10 6.67
CA ARG A 107 -8.48 -11.80 6.52
C ARG A 107 -8.88 -11.77 5.05
N THR A 108 -8.13 -11.01 4.25
CA THR A 108 -8.40 -10.85 2.80
C THR A 108 -8.29 -12.17 2.05
N LYS A 109 -7.25 -12.96 2.33
CA LYS A 109 -7.05 -14.30 1.76
C LYS A 109 -8.20 -15.24 2.07
N THR A 110 -8.75 -15.18 3.28
CA THR A 110 -9.92 -15.98 3.67
C THR A 110 -11.15 -15.58 2.86
N ALA A 111 -11.38 -14.29 2.65
CA ALA A 111 -12.48 -13.80 1.81
C ALA A 111 -12.28 -14.14 0.32
N ILE A 112 -11.05 -14.01 -0.19
CA ILE A 112 -10.69 -14.39 -1.57
C ILE A 112 -10.97 -15.86 -1.85
N LYS A 113 -10.77 -16.77 -0.88
CA LYS A 113 -11.10 -18.20 -1.08
C LYS A 113 -12.59 -18.42 -1.39
N VAL A 114 -13.48 -17.71 -0.68
CA VAL A 114 -14.92 -17.75 -0.96
C VAL A 114 -15.23 -17.11 -2.32
N ALA A 115 -14.57 -15.99 -2.63
CA ALA A 115 -14.71 -15.33 -3.92
C ALA A 115 -14.23 -16.22 -5.08
N ALA A 116 -13.19 -17.02 -4.87
CA ALA A 116 -12.64 -17.94 -5.86
C ALA A 116 -13.59 -19.10 -6.17
N SER A 117 -14.30 -19.65 -5.17
CA SER A 117 -15.34 -20.66 -5.40
C SER A 117 -16.60 -20.07 -6.04
N TRP A 118 -16.89 -18.79 -5.74
CA TRP A 118 -17.97 -18.06 -6.38
C TRP A 118 -17.65 -17.65 -7.82
N ARG A 119 -16.38 -17.38 -8.15
CA ARG A 119 -15.95 -16.88 -9.47
C ARG A 119 -16.33 -17.84 -10.60
N VAL A 120 -16.88 -17.28 -11.68
CA VAL A 120 -17.15 -18.04 -12.91
C VAL A 120 -15.95 -17.93 -13.85
N ARG A 121 -15.58 -19.06 -14.46
CA ARG A 121 -14.56 -19.16 -15.52
C ARG A 121 -15.14 -19.98 -16.69
N PRO A 122 -15.02 -19.51 -17.96
CA PRO A 122 -14.39 -18.26 -18.41
C PRO A 122 -15.13 -17.00 -17.92
N LYS A 123 -14.57 -15.81 -18.18
CA LYS A 123 -15.17 -14.55 -17.71
C LYS A 123 -16.64 -14.43 -18.17
N PRO A 124 -17.55 -13.90 -17.34
CA PRO A 124 -18.96 -13.80 -17.70
C PRO A 124 -19.16 -12.77 -18.81
N GLU A 125 -20.25 -12.91 -19.57
CA GLU A 125 -20.65 -11.94 -20.61
C GLU A 125 -21.15 -10.62 -20.02
N GLN A 126 -21.69 -10.65 -18.80
CA GLN A 126 -22.21 -9.51 -18.07
C GLN A 126 -21.64 -9.47 -16.65
N ASP A 127 -21.58 -8.27 -16.07
CA ASP A 127 -21.11 -8.10 -14.69
C ASP A 127 -21.98 -8.93 -13.73
N ARG A 128 -21.32 -9.60 -12.79
CA ARG A 128 -22.00 -10.45 -11.81
C ARG A 128 -21.86 -9.85 -10.43
N ASN A 129 -22.96 -9.73 -9.71
CA ASN A 129 -22.99 -9.21 -8.35
C ASN A 129 -23.78 -10.17 -7.47
N GLU A 130 -23.29 -10.44 -6.26
CA GLU A 130 -23.99 -11.26 -5.29
C GLU A 130 -23.63 -10.86 -3.88
N VAL A 131 -24.55 -11.04 -2.95
CA VAL A 131 -24.30 -10.88 -1.52
C VAL A 131 -24.24 -12.27 -0.92
N VAL A 132 -23.07 -12.63 -0.40
CA VAL A 132 -22.82 -13.91 0.28
C VAL A 132 -22.55 -13.68 1.77
N GLU A 133 -22.61 -14.75 2.56
CA GLU A 133 -22.20 -14.67 3.97
C GLU A 133 -20.69 -14.42 4.06
N CYS A 134 -20.29 -13.39 4.82
CA CYS A 134 -18.89 -13.08 5.07
C CYS A 134 -18.25 -14.21 5.91
N PRO A 135 -17.15 -14.83 5.44
CA PRO A 135 -16.51 -15.91 6.19
C PRO A 135 -15.85 -15.45 7.50
N LEU A 136 -15.62 -14.14 7.66
CA LEU A 136 -14.93 -13.57 8.82
C LEU A 136 -15.89 -13.14 9.94
N CYS A 137 -16.92 -12.36 9.60
CA CYS A 137 -17.84 -11.78 10.59
C CYS A 137 -19.25 -12.34 10.52
N LYS A 138 -19.54 -13.26 9.59
CA LYS A 138 -20.90 -13.79 9.35
C LYS A 138 -21.94 -12.73 8.91
N GLY A 139 -21.47 -11.52 8.61
CA GLY A 139 -22.27 -10.45 8.01
C GLY A 139 -22.42 -10.60 6.51
N ARG A 140 -22.75 -9.51 5.83
CA ARG A 140 -22.99 -9.47 4.38
C ARG A 140 -21.73 -9.06 3.62
N LEU A 141 -21.27 -9.93 2.74
CA LEU A 141 -20.15 -9.70 1.84
C LEU A 141 -20.66 -9.50 0.41
N HIS A 142 -20.47 -8.30 -0.12
CA HIS A 142 -20.78 -7.97 -1.51
C HIS A 142 -19.64 -8.43 -2.39
N LEU A 143 -19.93 -9.29 -3.36
CA LEU A 143 -19.00 -9.72 -4.40
C LEU A 143 -19.41 -9.14 -5.74
N HIS A 144 -18.43 -8.73 -6.53
CA HIS A 144 -18.60 -8.24 -7.89
C HIS A 144 -17.53 -8.87 -8.79
N GLN A 145 -17.94 -9.42 -9.94
CA GLN A 145 -17.05 -9.91 -10.99
C GLN A 145 -17.30 -9.11 -12.26
N SER A 146 -16.26 -8.43 -12.76
CA SER A 146 -16.35 -7.65 -14.00
C SER A 146 -16.35 -8.54 -15.24
N ALA A 147 -17.24 -8.27 -16.20
CA ALA A 147 -17.25 -8.88 -17.52
C ALA A 147 -16.10 -8.38 -18.42
N TYR A 148 -15.55 -7.19 -18.12
CA TYR A 148 -14.48 -6.60 -18.90
C TYR A 148 -13.18 -7.43 -18.78
N ASN A 149 -12.71 -7.64 -17.56
CA ASN A 149 -11.43 -8.27 -17.27
C ASN A 149 -11.55 -9.54 -16.40
N GLY A 150 -12.74 -9.89 -15.91
CA GLY A 150 -12.95 -11.06 -15.07
C GLY A 150 -12.44 -10.90 -13.63
N HIS A 151 -11.95 -9.71 -13.24
CA HIS A 151 -11.47 -9.44 -11.88
C HIS A 151 -12.62 -9.43 -10.89
N VAL A 152 -12.34 -9.90 -9.68
CA VAL A 152 -13.32 -9.98 -8.60
C VAL A 152 -12.95 -8.98 -7.51
N SER A 153 -13.93 -8.20 -7.08
CA SER A 153 -13.83 -7.30 -5.94
C SER A 153 -14.82 -7.72 -4.87
N GLY A 154 -14.46 -7.47 -3.61
CA GLY A 154 -15.33 -7.75 -2.48
C GLY A 154 -15.32 -6.65 -1.43
N LYS A 155 -16.48 -6.44 -0.79
CA LYS A 155 -16.62 -5.50 0.33
C LYS A 155 -17.65 -6.01 1.34
N CYS A 156 -17.21 -6.20 2.58
CA CYS A 156 -18.10 -6.50 3.69
C CYS A 156 -18.81 -5.22 4.18
N GLU A 157 -20.08 -5.32 4.57
CA GLU A 157 -20.82 -4.22 5.19
C GLU A 157 -20.32 -3.91 6.61
N THR A 158 -19.75 -4.90 7.31
CA THR A 158 -19.19 -4.70 8.65
C THR A 158 -17.96 -3.80 8.58
N GLU A 159 -17.99 -2.71 9.34
CA GLU A 159 -16.90 -1.75 9.43
C GLU A 159 -15.58 -2.43 9.83
N GLY A 160 -14.49 -2.10 9.12
CA GLY A 160 -13.16 -2.65 9.38
C GLY A 160 -12.99 -4.15 9.11
N CYS A 161 -13.98 -4.83 8.50
CA CYS A 161 -13.91 -6.27 8.29
C CYS A 161 -12.98 -6.68 7.14
N VAL A 162 -13.43 -6.55 5.90
CA VAL A 162 -12.63 -6.88 4.72
C VAL A 162 -13.14 -6.15 3.48
N SER A 163 -12.21 -5.65 2.67
CA SER A 163 -12.48 -5.15 1.33
C SER A 163 -11.24 -5.31 0.46
N TRP A 164 -11.42 -5.73 -0.78
CA TRP A 164 -10.34 -5.91 -1.73
C TRP A 164 -10.84 -5.76 -3.17
N VAL A 165 -9.88 -5.57 -4.08
CA VAL A 165 -10.06 -5.61 -5.53
C VAL A 165 -8.86 -6.38 -6.09
N GLU A 166 -9.14 -7.40 -6.91
CA GLU A 166 -8.10 -8.10 -7.68
C GLU A 166 -7.63 -7.30 -8.90
#